data_AF-A0A7D5BXS4-F1
#
_entry.id   AF-A0A7D5BXS4-F1
#
_cell.length_a   1.000
_cell.length_b   1.000
_cell.length_c   1.000
_cell.angle_alpha   90.00
_cell.angle_beta   90.00
_cell.angle_gamma   90.00
#
_symmetry.space_group_name_H-M   'P 1'
#
loop_
_entity.id
_entity.type
_entity.pdbx_description
1 polymer ?
#
loop_
_entity_poly.entity_id
_entity_poly.type
_entity_poly.pdbx_seq_one_letter_code
_entity_poly.pdbx_strand_id
1 'polypeptide(L)'
;MNQAKNCAEGTNSPVHDYVADHGRAISKTDLEQASIAGHEVTLSKDVTADERALIENAIQATRPETKACFGNAYSLWEYDTRFKYTEGVAVMADLSLDGINHAWSMLDGTKLVDPTAPLDDYYGVVIEDETISQLSEAVSPAHGIISNHKNRFEFLRERGYVE
;
A
#
# COMPACT_ATOMS: atom_id res chain seq x y z
N MET A 1 11.47 16.63 -3.18
CA MET A 1 11.78 15.33 -2.53
C MET A 1 10.49 14.87 -1.87
N ASN A 2 10.07 13.62 -2.04
CA ASN A 2 8.80 13.08 -1.52
C ASN A 2 8.92 12.85 0.00
N GLN A 3 7.94 13.29 0.80
CA GLN A 3 8.02 13.22 2.27
C GLN A 3 8.04 11.78 2.79
N ALA A 4 7.23 10.89 2.22
CA ALA A 4 7.20 9.47 2.61
C ALA A 4 8.55 8.79 2.34
N LYS A 5 9.24 9.18 1.26
CA LYS A 5 10.61 8.71 0.99
C LYS A 5 11.60 9.15 2.07
N ASN A 6 11.52 10.40 2.54
CA ASN A 6 12.38 10.86 3.63
C ASN A 6 12.10 10.12 4.94
N CYS A 7 10.84 9.74 5.19
CA CYS A 7 10.50 8.91 6.35
C CYS A 7 11.10 7.50 6.23
N ALA A 8 11.19 6.94 5.03
CA ALA A 8 11.88 5.67 4.78
C ALA A 8 13.41 5.78 4.94
N GLU A 9 14.01 6.90 4.55
CA GLU A 9 15.46 7.11 4.66
C GLU A 9 15.83 7.71 6.03
N GLY A 10 16.07 6.88 7.05
CA GLY A 10 16.69 7.35 8.31
C GLY A 10 16.05 6.87 9.61
N THR A 11 15.18 5.87 9.56
CA THR A 11 14.73 5.16 10.76
C THR A 11 15.55 3.86 10.85
N ASN A 12 16.05 3.46 12.03
CA ASN A 12 16.75 2.17 12.22
C ASN A 12 15.76 0.99 12.14
N SER A 13 14.88 0.98 11.13
CA SER A 13 13.79 0.06 10.95
C SER A 13 14.03 -0.73 9.67
N PRO A 14 14.09 -2.08 9.74
CA PRO A 14 14.37 -2.91 8.57
C PRO A 14 13.27 -2.82 7.50
N VAL A 15 12.05 -2.45 7.88
CA VAL A 15 10.95 -2.13 6.93
C VAL A 15 11.29 -0.90 6.12
N HIS A 16 11.77 0.16 6.79
CA HIS A 16 12.09 1.43 6.14
C HIS A 16 13.34 1.31 5.28
N ASP A 17 14.36 0.57 5.73
CA ASP A 17 15.55 0.26 4.91
C ASP A 17 15.17 -0.47 3.61
N TYR A 18 14.34 -1.52 3.70
CA TYR A 18 13.87 -2.24 2.52
C TYR A 18 13.06 -1.35 1.56
N VAL A 19 12.17 -0.53 2.11
CA VAL A 19 11.37 0.40 1.32
C VAL A 19 12.24 1.53 0.73
N ALA A 20 13.28 1.98 1.42
CA ALA A 20 14.29 2.92 0.91
C ALA A 20 14.98 2.39 -0.35
N ASP A 21 15.41 1.13 -0.30
CA ASP A 21 16.18 0.50 -1.38
C ASP A 21 15.32 0.08 -2.59
N HIS A 22 14.07 -0.31 -2.35
CA HIS A 22 13.22 -0.93 -3.38
C HIS A 22 11.95 -0.14 -3.72
N GLY A 23 11.63 0.89 -2.95
CA GLY A 23 10.36 1.60 -3.04
C GLY A 23 10.26 2.57 -4.20
N ARG A 24 9.01 2.85 -4.60
CA ARG A 24 8.64 3.91 -5.52
C ARG A 24 7.84 4.98 -4.80
N ALA A 25 8.16 6.25 -5.09
CA ALA A 25 7.51 7.42 -4.52
C ALA A 25 6.33 7.86 -5.39
N ILE A 26 5.23 8.21 -4.73
CA ILE A 26 4.02 8.77 -5.33
C ILE A 26 3.65 9.98 -4.47
N SER A 27 3.54 11.15 -5.10
CA SER A 27 3.31 12.39 -4.37
C SER A 27 1.87 12.85 -4.45
N LYS A 28 1.43 13.62 -3.45
CA LYS A 28 0.12 14.28 -3.40
C LYS A 28 -0.25 14.99 -4.70
N THR A 29 0.73 15.55 -5.41
CA THR A 29 0.49 16.24 -6.68
C THR A 29 -0.07 15.34 -7.78
N ASP A 30 0.18 14.04 -7.69
CA ASP A 30 -0.24 13.02 -8.65
C ASP A 30 -1.51 12.27 -8.20
N LEU A 31 -2.05 12.65 -7.03
CA LEU A 31 -3.16 11.97 -6.37
C LEU A 31 -4.40 12.87 -6.25
N GLU A 32 -5.56 12.25 -6.31
CA GLU A 32 -6.84 12.86 -5.95
C GLU A 32 -7.57 12.03 -4.91
N GLN A 33 -8.48 12.69 -4.19
CA GLN A 33 -9.41 12.05 -3.28
C GLN A 33 -10.79 12.07 -3.94
N ALA A 34 -11.42 10.91 -4.05
CA ALA A 34 -12.74 10.76 -4.64
C ALA A 34 -13.66 9.95 -3.74
N SER A 35 -14.95 10.25 -3.79
CA SER A 35 -15.97 9.35 -3.27
C SER A 35 -16.34 8.34 -4.35
N ILE A 36 -16.10 7.06 -4.09
CA ILE A 36 -16.38 5.93 -4.99
C ILE A 36 -17.22 4.92 -4.21
N ALA A 37 -18.41 4.59 -4.73
CA ALA A 37 -19.35 3.68 -4.08
C ALA A 37 -19.65 3.98 -2.59
N GLY A 38 -19.58 5.26 -2.19
CA GLY A 38 -19.81 5.69 -0.80
C GLY A 38 -18.58 5.60 0.11
N HIS A 39 -17.42 5.22 -0.42
CA HIS A 39 -16.14 5.20 0.30
C HIS A 39 -15.24 6.36 -0.17
N GLU A 40 -14.45 6.92 0.74
CA GLU A 40 -13.36 7.82 0.37
C GLU A 40 -12.18 6.99 -0.14
N VAL A 41 -11.70 7.32 -1.33
CA VAL A 41 -10.61 6.61 -2.00
C VAL A 41 -9.58 7.63 -2.45
N THR A 42 -8.33 7.40 -2.06
CA THR A 42 -7.17 8.10 -2.65
C THR A 42 -6.76 7.32 -3.90
N LEU A 43 -6.63 7.99 -5.03
CA LEU A 43 -6.24 7.36 -6.29
C LEU A 43 -5.37 8.28 -7.16
N SER A 44 -4.63 7.71 -8.11
CA SER A 44 -3.88 8.49 -9.09
C SER A 44 -4.82 9.29 -10.01
N LYS A 45 -4.43 10.53 -10.32
CA LYS A 45 -5.22 11.46 -11.17
C LYS A 45 -5.38 11.01 -12.62
N ASP A 46 -4.48 10.16 -13.09
CA ASP A 46 -4.45 9.65 -14.48
C ASP A 46 -5.26 8.35 -14.66
N VAL A 47 -6.09 7.99 -13.68
CA VAL A 47 -7.06 6.89 -13.80
C VAL A 47 -8.10 7.22 -14.88
N THR A 48 -8.20 6.34 -15.87
CA THR A 48 -9.16 6.41 -16.98
C THR A 48 -10.58 6.02 -16.55
N ALA A 49 -11.58 6.28 -17.39
CA ALA A 49 -12.97 5.93 -17.10
C ALA A 49 -13.17 4.42 -16.89
N ASP A 50 -12.54 3.58 -17.69
CA ASP A 50 -12.64 2.12 -17.58
C ASP A 50 -11.96 1.59 -16.32
N GLU A 51 -10.79 2.15 -15.99
CA GLU A 51 -10.09 1.86 -14.73
C GLU A 51 -10.92 2.31 -13.51
N ARG A 52 -11.57 3.48 -13.60
CA ARG A 52 -12.44 3.98 -12.55
C ARG A 52 -13.66 3.08 -12.34
N ALA A 53 -14.24 2.55 -13.41
CA ALA A 53 -15.34 1.59 -13.33
C ALA A 53 -14.88 0.27 -12.68
N LEU A 54 -13.68 -0.22 -13.00
CA LEU A 54 -13.09 -1.38 -12.34
C LEU A 54 -12.89 -1.13 -10.84
N ILE A 55 -12.32 0.02 -10.47
CA ILE A 55 -12.16 0.43 -9.07
C ILE A 55 -13.51 0.46 -8.37
N GLU A 56 -14.53 1.10 -8.96
CA GLU A 56 -15.86 1.17 -8.36
C GLU A 56 -16.47 -0.21 -8.09
N ASN A 57 -16.38 -1.13 -9.06
CA ASN A 57 -16.86 -2.50 -8.90
C ASN A 57 -16.09 -3.25 -7.80
N ALA A 58 -14.77 -3.06 -7.72
CA ALA A 58 -13.93 -3.67 -6.70
C ALA A 58 -14.28 -3.14 -5.30
N ILE A 59 -14.47 -1.83 -5.13
CA ILE A 59 -14.89 -1.22 -3.86
C ILE A 59 -16.26 -1.75 -3.42
N GLN A 60 -17.23 -1.84 -4.33
CA GLN A 60 -18.57 -2.38 -4.01
C GLN A 60 -18.52 -3.86 -3.58
N ALA A 61 -17.67 -4.65 -4.23
CA ALA A 61 -17.54 -6.08 -3.95
C ALA A 61 -16.79 -6.36 -2.65
N THR A 62 -15.70 -5.63 -2.40
CA THR A 62 -14.79 -5.86 -1.26
C THR A 62 -15.22 -5.12 0.01
N ARG A 63 -15.97 -4.02 -0.12
CA ARG A 63 -16.49 -3.20 1.00
C ARG A 63 -15.40 -2.82 2.00
N PRO A 64 -14.39 -2.04 1.58
CA PRO A 64 -13.21 -1.75 2.37
C PRO A 64 -13.52 -1.01 3.68
N GLU A 65 -12.69 -1.25 4.69
CA GLU A 65 -12.83 -0.67 6.03
C GLU A 65 -11.75 0.38 6.31
N THR A 66 -12.11 1.50 6.94
CA THR A 66 -11.23 2.69 7.14
C THR A 66 -9.95 2.44 7.95
N LYS A 67 -9.81 1.30 8.64
CA LYS A 67 -8.65 0.99 9.50
C LYS A 67 -8.01 -0.37 9.18
N ALA A 68 -8.20 -0.86 7.96
CA ALA A 68 -7.77 -2.18 7.55
C ALA A 68 -6.92 -2.13 6.26
N CYS A 69 -5.87 -1.28 6.20
CA CYS A 69 -5.10 -1.07 4.96
C CYS A 69 -4.56 -2.36 4.32
N PHE A 70 -3.96 -3.24 5.12
CA PHE A 70 -3.46 -4.54 4.63
C PHE A 70 -4.60 -5.41 4.09
N GLY A 71 -5.69 -5.54 4.85
CA GLY A 71 -6.88 -6.29 4.42
C GLY A 71 -7.51 -5.72 3.15
N ASN A 72 -7.69 -4.40 3.07
CA ASN A 72 -8.27 -3.73 1.91
C ASN A 72 -7.42 -3.94 0.65
N ALA A 73 -6.12 -3.72 0.75
CA ALA A 73 -5.21 -3.91 -0.37
C ALA A 73 -5.18 -5.36 -0.83
N TYR A 74 -5.20 -6.31 0.11
CA TYR A 74 -5.24 -7.74 -0.18
C TYR A 74 -6.57 -8.14 -0.86
N SER A 75 -7.72 -7.67 -0.36
CA SER A 75 -9.02 -7.95 -0.97
C SER A 75 -9.17 -7.37 -2.38
N LEU A 76 -8.57 -6.21 -2.66
CA LEU A 76 -8.54 -5.66 -4.02
C LEU A 76 -7.67 -6.52 -4.96
N TRP A 77 -6.51 -6.98 -4.49
CA TRP A 77 -5.65 -7.91 -5.23
C TRP A 77 -6.36 -9.26 -5.52
N GLU A 78 -7.07 -9.82 -4.54
CA GLU A 78 -7.87 -11.05 -4.73
C GLU A 78 -9.02 -10.86 -5.72
N TYR A 79 -9.58 -9.64 -5.78
CA TYR A 79 -10.71 -9.33 -6.66
C TYR A 79 -10.32 -9.31 -8.14
N ASP A 80 -9.22 -8.64 -8.50
CA ASP A 80 -8.73 -8.58 -9.88
C ASP A 80 -7.19 -8.46 -9.90
N THR A 81 -6.55 -9.33 -10.69
CA THR A 81 -5.08 -9.41 -10.85
C THR A 81 -4.40 -8.13 -11.30
N ARG A 82 -5.15 -7.15 -11.85
CA ARG A 82 -4.66 -5.82 -12.17
C ARG A 82 -4.35 -5.00 -10.93
N PHE A 83 -5.01 -5.24 -9.80
CA PHE A 83 -4.67 -4.61 -8.53
C PHE A 83 -3.46 -5.32 -7.94
N LYS A 84 -2.29 -4.64 -7.93
CA LYS A 84 -1.08 -5.19 -7.33
C LYS A 84 -0.96 -4.76 -5.87
N TYR A 85 -0.82 -5.73 -4.97
CA TYR A 85 -0.65 -5.47 -3.55
C TYR A 85 0.68 -4.75 -3.29
N THR A 86 0.64 -3.67 -2.50
CA THR A 86 1.79 -2.81 -2.26
C THR A 86 1.89 -2.46 -0.78
N GLU A 87 3.11 -2.46 -0.24
CA GLU A 87 3.40 -2.07 1.13
C GLU A 87 4.51 -1.04 1.22
N GLY A 88 4.43 -0.18 2.22
CA GLY A 88 5.50 0.76 2.51
C GLY A 88 5.09 1.78 3.56
N VAL A 89 5.47 3.03 3.33
CA VAL A 89 5.25 4.16 4.22
C VAL A 89 4.33 5.17 3.54
N ALA A 90 3.34 5.68 4.28
CA ALA A 90 2.47 6.76 3.83
C ALA A 90 2.43 7.91 4.86
N VAL A 91 2.20 9.14 4.41
CA VAL A 91 2.22 10.35 5.25
C VAL A 91 0.93 11.14 5.06
N MET A 92 0.41 11.72 6.15
CA MET A 92 -0.64 12.74 6.12
C MET A 92 0.01 14.11 6.41
N ALA A 93 -0.21 15.13 5.58
CA ALA A 93 0.50 16.41 5.74
C ALA A 93 0.10 17.21 6.99
N ASP A 94 -1.04 16.90 7.63
CA ASP A 94 -1.52 17.59 8.82
C ASP A 94 -0.97 17.02 10.13
N LEU A 95 -0.48 15.78 10.10
CA LEU A 95 0.24 15.16 11.21
C LEU A 95 1.73 15.29 10.95
N SER A 96 2.40 16.09 11.77
CA SER A 96 3.87 16.13 11.89
C SER A 96 4.42 14.84 12.51
N LEU A 97 3.96 13.68 12.02
CA LEU A 97 4.38 12.36 12.43
C LEU A 97 5.33 11.78 11.39
N ASP A 98 6.24 10.95 11.87
CA ASP A 98 7.00 10.02 11.05
C ASP A 98 5.99 9.15 10.27
N GLY A 99 6.23 8.93 8.98
CA GLY A 99 5.30 8.18 8.12
C GLY A 99 4.88 6.84 8.71
N ILE A 100 3.66 6.41 8.39
CA ILE A 100 3.08 5.19 8.94
C ILE A 100 3.30 4.02 7.99
N ASN A 101 3.56 2.83 8.54
CA ASN A 101 3.49 1.60 7.76
C ASN A 101 2.07 1.43 7.22
N HIS A 102 1.96 1.22 5.92
CA HIS A 102 0.69 1.22 5.22
C HIS A 102 0.70 0.26 4.03
N ALA A 103 -0.49 -0.12 3.58
CA ALA A 103 -0.68 -0.94 2.39
C ALA A 103 -1.78 -0.36 1.50
N TRP A 104 -1.59 -0.52 0.20
CA TRP A 104 -2.51 -0.04 -0.83
C TRP A 104 -2.42 -0.93 -2.07
N SER A 105 -3.28 -0.67 -3.06
CA SER A 105 -3.20 -1.34 -4.36
C SER A 105 -2.59 -0.42 -5.41
N MET A 106 -1.78 -1.00 -6.29
CA MET A 106 -1.25 -0.36 -7.49
C MET A 106 -1.92 -1.00 -8.70
N LEU A 107 -2.88 -0.30 -9.31
CA LEU A 107 -3.53 -0.73 -10.54
C LEU A 107 -2.51 -0.78 -11.68
N ASP A 108 -2.43 -1.94 -12.32
CA ASP A 108 -1.41 -2.32 -13.31
C ASP A 108 0.03 -2.01 -12.84
N GLY A 109 0.27 -2.07 -11.52
CA GLY A 109 1.56 -1.77 -10.90
C GLY A 109 1.99 -0.30 -10.95
N THR A 110 1.14 0.62 -11.43
CA THR A 110 1.57 2.01 -11.72
C THR A 110 0.68 3.10 -11.13
N LYS A 111 -0.63 2.85 -10.95
CA LYS A 111 -1.58 3.84 -10.44
C LYS A 111 -2.06 3.46 -9.04
N LEU A 112 -1.95 4.38 -8.10
CA LEU A 112 -2.36 4.14 -6.72
C LEU A 112 -3.88 4.06 -6.59
N VAL A 113 -4.34 3.13 -5.75
CA VAL A 113 -5.72 2.98 -5.27
C VAL A 113 -5.68 2.59 -3.80
N ASP A 114 -6.17 3.47 -2.93
CA ASP A 114 -6.21 3.26 -1.49
C ASP A 114 -7.57 3.68 -0.91
N PRO A 115 -8.42 2.73 -0.49
CA PRO A 115 -9.73 3.02 0.08
C PRO A 115 -9.73 3.12 1.61
N THR A 116 -8.55 3.22 2.24
CA THR A 116 -8.45 3.14 3.70
C THR A 116 -8.59 4.50 4.35
N ALA A 117 -7.76 5.46 3.94
CA ALA A 117 -7.73 6.78 4.51
C ALA A 117 -7.15 7.80 3.52
N PRO A 118 -7.54 9.07 3.62
CA PRO A 118 -6.89 10.15 2.89
C PRO A 118 -5.44 10.32 3.39
N LEU A 119 -4.48 9.97 2.54
CA LEU A 119 -3.04 10.18 2.76
C LEU A 119 -2.48 11.00 1.60
N ASP A 120 -1.36 11.67 1.85
CA ASP A 120 -0.80 12.68 0.95
C ASP A 120 0.37 12.15 0.11
N ASP A 121 1.35 11.53 0.74
CA ASP A 121 2.50 10.96 0.04
C ASP A 121 2.64 9.48 0.39
N TYR A 122 3.06 8.69 -0.61
CA TYR A 122 3.27 7.25 -0.49
C TYR A 122 4.67 6.88 -0.99
N TYR A 123 5.29 5.92 -0.32
CA TYR A 123 6.54 5.33 -0.75
C TYR A 123 6.55 3.85 -0.41
N GLY A 124 6.54 2.99 -1.43
CA GLY A 124 6.35 1.55 -1.19
C GLY A 124 6.75 0.65 -2.34
N VAL A 125 6.69 -0.64 -2.07
CA VAL A 125 7.15 -1.73 -2.92
C VAL A 125 5.95 -2.57 -3.33
N VAL A 126 5.77 -2.76 -4.64
CA VAL A 126 4.79 -3.73 -5.16
C VAL A 126 5.30 -5.13 -4.82
N ILE A 127 4.46 -5.94 -4.18
CA ILE A 127 4.81 -7.32 -3.82
C ILE A 127 4.36 -8.24 -4.94
N GLU A 128 5.25 -9.14 -5.35
CA GLU A 128 4.98 -10.10 -6.43
C GLU A 128 3.94 -11.15 -6.02
N ASP A 129 3.09 -11.55 -6.98
CA ASP A 129 1.96 -12.47 -6.76
C ASP A 129 2.41 -13.82 -6.16
N GLU A 130 3.60 -14.30 -6.55
CA GLU A 130 4.20 -15.53 -6.00
C GLU A 130 4.53 -15.37 -4.51
N THR A 131 5.06 -14.22 -4.10
CA THR A 131 5.37 -13.93 -2.70
C THR A 131 4.09 -13.85 -1.88
N ILE A 132 3.05 -13.19 -2.38
CA ILE A 132 1.75 -13.11 -1.70
C ILE A 132 1.17 -14.51 -1.53
N SER A 133 1.23 -15.34 -2.57
CA SER A 133 0.71 -16.72 -2.53
C SER A 133 1.45 -17.58 -1.50
N GLN A 134 2.78 -17.49 -1.46
CA GLN A 134 3.62 -18.23 -0.52
C GLN A 134 3.43 -17.78 0.93
N LEU A 135 3.14 -16.50 1.14
CA LEU A 135 2.99 -15.90 2.45
C LEU A 135 1.53 -15.66 2.84
N SER A 136 0.56 -16.14 2.06
CA SER A 136 -0.88 -15.86 2.26
C SER A 136 -1.40 -16.34 3.62
N GLU A 137 -0.85 -17.43 4.17
CA GLU A 137 -1.14 -17.86 5.55
C GLU A 137 -0.56 -16.90 6.61
N ALA A 138 0.50 -16.16 6.28
CA ALA A 138 1.13 -15.15 7.12
C ALA A 138 0.55 -13.73 6.91
N VAL A 139 -0.11 -13.46 5.78
CA VAL A 139 -0.92 -12.25 5.53
C VAL A 139 -2.20 -12.36 6.36
N SER A 140 -2.06 -12.15 7.66
CA SER A 140 -3.20 -11.79 8.46
C SER A 140 -3.69 -10.42 7.95
N PRO A 141 -5.00 -10.18 7.78
CA PRO A 141 -5.54 -8.86 7.42
C PRO A 141 -5.09 -7.71 8.35
N ALA A 142 -4.49 -8.04 9.50
CA ALA A 142 -3.94 -7.12 10.47
C ALA A 142 -2.42 -6.89 10.38
N HIS A 143 -1.66 -7.70 9.61
CA HIS A 143 -0.19 -7.64 9.53
C HIS A 143 0.24 -7.86 8.07
N GLY A 144 0.77 -6.82 7.42
CA GLY A 144 1.32 -6.93 6.07
C GLY A 144 2.53 -7.87 5.99
N ILE A 145 2.98 -8.18 4.77
CA ILE A 145 4.14 -8.98 4.39
C ILE A 145 5.46 -8.37 4.86
N ILE A 146 5.74 -7.10 4.52
CA ILE A 146 7.01 -6.44 4.86
C ILE A 146 7.04 -6.14 6.37
N SER A 147 5.91 -5.63 6.88
CA SER A 147 5.78 -5.19 8.27
C SER A 147 5.45 -6.30 9.28
N ASN A 148 5.51 -7.57 8.85
CA ASN A 148 5.08 -8.72 9.65
C ASN A 148 6.06 -9.06 10.80
N HIS A 149 5.98 -8.35 11.92
CA HIS A 149 6.77 -8.70 13.09
C HIS A 149 6.36 -10.05 13.71
N LYS A 150 5.13 -10.55 13.46
CA LYS A 150 4.62 -11.79 14.05
C LYS A 150 5.26 -13.05 13.48
N ASN A 151 5.60 -13.06 12.19
CA ASN A 151 6.44 -14.13 11.60
C ASN A 151 7.94 -13.82 11.70
N ARG A 152 8.32 -12.90 12.60
CA ARG A 152 9.71 -12.42 12.79
C ARG A 152 10.31 -11.85 11.51
N PHE A 153 9.51 -11.08 10.77
CA PHE A 153 9.93 -10.43 9.53
C PHE A 153 10.50 -11.43 8.50
N GLU A 154 9.84 -12.56 8.30
CA GLU A 154 10.30 -13.63 7.40
C GLU A 154 10.70 -13.10 6.03
N PHE A 155 9.85 -12.27 5.42
CA PHE A 155 10.10 -11.64 4.13
C PHE A 155 11.41 -10.83 4.10
N LEU A 156 11.68 -10.06 5.16
CA LEU A 156 12.88 -9.22 5.28
C LEU A 156 14.12 -10.03 5.62
N ARG A 157 13.98 -11.06 6.46
CA ARG A 157 15.07 -11.97 6.85
C ARG A 157 15.62 -12.74 5.65
N GLU A 158 14.74 -13.26 4.80
CA GLU A 158 15.14 -13.93 3.55
C GLU A 158 15.91 -13.01 2.59
N ARG A 159 15.74 -11.69 2.74
CA ARG A 159 16.38 -10.65 1.93
C ARG A 159 17.57 -9.99 2.63
N GLY A 160 17.93 -10.44 3.84
CA GLY A 160 19.10 -9.97 4.58
C GLY A 160 18.93 -8.65 5.34
N TYR A 161 17.70 -8.19 5.55
CA TYR A 161 17.41 -6.96 6.31
C TYR A 161 17.20 -7.22 7.82
N VAL A 162 17.01 -8.48 8.22
CA VAL A 162 16.84 -8.92 9.61
C VAL A 162 17.65 -10.19 9.82
N GLU A 163 18.32 -10.32 10.96
CA GLU A 163 19.06 -11.53 11.38
C GLU A 163 18.14 -12.63 11.94
#